data_AF-A0A974YC06-F1
#
_entry.id   AF-A0A974YC06-F1
#
_cell.length_a   1.000
_cell.length_b   1.000
_cell.length_c   1.000
_cell.angle_alpha   90.00
_cell.angle_beta   90.00
_cell.angle_gamma   90.00
#
_symmetry.space_group_name_H-M   'P 1'
#
loop_
_entity.id
_entity.type
_entity.pdbx_description
1 polymer ?
#
loop_
_entity_poly.entity_id
_entity_poly.type
_entity_poly.pdbx_seq_one_letter_code
_entity_poly.pdbx_strand_id
1 'polypeptide(L)'
;MDINIRSQDRSEAAKQAGASSAGNVQIDPMASAALEEAIKSAKLGLKPTSPDVAMNNGIATRGRTFPTKLLSQAAMALLLVGAGWSASYMGTLANQDAIRRLETETARSQEILARLSTDLDALRETVVAFKDIEHTASTSSASERTMLTEKIERLAISLDEPGKKLSALEGRLDRMESQILTTLAGLNTRPATPVAPPATEAAAREEAPAPKPVKSEPVDGWVLREVYDGAALVENRNRRLYEVMPGGVLPGVGRIEAIERRGARWVVVTDKGFIGTYR
;
A
#
# COMPACT_ATOMS: atom_id res chain seq x y z
N MET A 1 39.53 -9.41 9.30
CA MET A 1 38.51 -9.48 10.36
C MET A 1 38.00 -8.05 10.61
N ASP A 2 37.25 -7.82 11.70
CA ASP A 2 37.04 -6.49 12.32
C ASP A 2 35.94 -5.56 11.75
N ILE A 3 34.69 -6.06 11.68
CA ILE A 3 33.48 -5.19 11.59
C ILE A 3 32.34 -5.73 12.48
N ASN A 4 32.55 -5.95 13.78
CA ASN A 4 31.48 -6.44 14.67
C ASN A 4 31.44 -5.87 16.11
N ILE A 5 32.11 -4.73 16.36
CA ILE A 5 32.18 -4.14 17.73
C ILE A 5 31.18 -2.98 17.92
N ARG A 6 30.76 -2.30 16.85
CA ARG A 6 29.89 -1.10 16.92
C ARG A 6 28.39 -1.38 17.16
N SER A 7 27.95 -2.64 17.06
CA SER A 7 26.54 -3.03 17.18
C SER A 7 26.08 -3.26 18.63
N GLN A 8 26.94 -3.77 19.52
CA GLN A 8 26.56 -4.09 20.91
C GLN A 8 26.34 -2.84 21.78
N ASP A 9 27.21 -1.84 21.69
CA ASP A 9 27.17 -0.60 22.49
C ASP A 9 25.81 0.14 22.37
N ARG A 10 25.24 0.16 21.16
CA ARG A 10 23.94 0.79 20.90
C ARG A 10 22.74 0.05 21.52
N SER A 11 22.89 -1.24 21.83
CA SER A 11 21.82 -2.07 22.39
C SER A 11 21.73 -1.99 23.92
N GLU A 12 22.82 -1.63 24.62
CA GLU A 12 22.79 -1.40 26.07
C GLU A 12 22.28 0.01 26.40
N ALA A 13 22.72 1.04 25.66
CA ALA A 13 22.21 2.41 25.79
C ALA A 13 20.68 2.52 25.60
N ALA A 14 20.11 1.69 24.72
CA ALA A 14 18.66 1.63 24.49
C ALA A 14 17.88 0.97 25.65
N LYS A 15 18.52 0.13 26.48
CA LYS A 15 17.86 -0.55 27.61
C LYS A 15 17.78 0.30 28.88
N GLN A 16 18.67 1.27 29.06
CA GLN A 16 18.67 2.14 30.24
C GLN A 16 17.72 3.36 30.13
N ALA A 17 17.28 3.72 28.92
CA ALA A 17 16.29 4.78 28.72
C ALA A 17 14.84 4.38 29.09
N GLY A 18 14.56 3.08 29.28
CA GLY A 18 13.20 2.56 29.49
C GLY A 18 12.73 2.48 30.95
N ALA A 19 13.54 2.89 31.93
CA ALA A 19 13.34 2.55 33.35
C ALA A 19 13.20 3.76 34.31
N SER A 20 12.85 4.95 33.82
CA SER A 20 12.67 6.14 34.68
C SER A 20 11.64 7.14 34.16
N SER A 21 10.37 6.73 34.09
CA SER A 21 9.23 7.66 34.24
C SER A 21 7.92 6.91 34.55
N ALA A 22 7.78 6.47 35.81
CA ALA A 22 6.52 5.99 36.37
C ALA A 22 6.25 6.66 37.73
N GLY A 23 6.32 7.99 37.74
CA GLY A 23 5.93 8.82 38.90
C GLY A 23 4.54 9.40 38.70
N ASN A 24 3.62 9.15 39.64
CA ASN A 24 2.30 9.77 39.64
C ASN A 24 2.42 11.30 39.59
N VAL A 25 1.70 11.94 38.67
CA VAL A 25 1.52 13.40 38.67
C VAL A 25 0.55 13.76 39.79
N GLN A 26 1.08 13.98 40.98
CA GLN A 26 0.32 14.44 42.13
C GLN A 26 0.20 15.96 42.06
N ILE A 27 -0.95 16.45 41.56
CA ILE A 27 -1.23 17.89 41.46
C ILE A 27 -1.44 18.43 42.88
N ASP A 28 -0.59 19.38 43.26
CA ASP A 28 -0.59 19.97 44.60
C ASP A 28 -1.90 20.78 44.83
N PRO A 29 -2.74 20.42 45.83
CA PRO A 29 -4.04 21.07 46.03
C PRO A 29 -3.93 22.57 46.36
N MET A 30 -2.79 23.04 46.90
CA MET A 30 -2.57 24.46 47.14
C MET A 30 -2.40 25.25 45.83
N ALA A 31 -1.77 24.67 44.81
CA ALA A 31 -1.59 25.33 43.51
C ALA A 31 -2.94 25.51 42.79
N SER A 32 -3.82 24.51 42.89
CA SER A 32 -5.18 24.56 42.34
C SER A 32 -6.06 25.62 43.02
N ALA A 33 -5.96 25.76 44.34
CA ALA A 33 -6.68 26.79 45.09
C ALA A 33 -6.22 28.21 44.73
N ALA A 34 -4.90 28.41 44.61
CA ALA A 34 -4.33 29.70 44.19
C ALA A 34 -4.74 30.08 42.76
N LEU A 35 -4.87 29.10 41.85
CA LEU A 35 -5.37 29.34 40.49
C LEU A 35 -6.86 29.73 40.47
N GLU A 36 -7.70 29.06 41.28
CA GLU A 36 -9.11 29.41 41.46
C GLU A 36 -9.29 30.85 41.99
N GLU A 37 -8.48 31.26 42.96
CA GLU A 37 -8.51 32.60 43.54
C GLU A 37 -8.00 33.66 42.55
N ALA A 38 -6.95 33.35 41.77
CA ALA A 38 -6.47 34.20 40.68
C ALA A 38 -7.52 34.38 39.57
N ILE A 39 -8.28 33.33 39.22
CA ILE A 39 -9.34 33.41 38.20
C ILE A 39 -10.57 34.18 38.73
N LYS A 40 -10.94 33.99 40.01
CA LYS A 40 -12.03 34.76 40.66
C LYS A 40 -11.69 36.24 40.80
N SER A 41 -10.46 36.58 41.18
CA SER A 41 -10.00 37.98 41.28
C SER A 41 -9.87 38.65 39.91
N ALA A 42 -9.38 37.95 38.88
CA ALA A 42 -9.36 38.43 37.50
C ALA A 42 -10.78 38.74 36.97
N LYS A 43 -11.78 37.92 37.31
CA LYS A 43 -13.19 38.15 36.92
C LYS A 43 -13.85 39.34 37.64
N LEU A 44 -13.28 39.80 38.76
CA LEU A 44 -13.70 40.98 39.52
C LEU A 44 -12.93 42.27 39.14
N GLY A 45 -11.98 42.20 38.19
CA GLY A 45 -11.35 43.38 37.59
C GLY A 45 -10.37 44.15 38.50
N LEU A 46 -9.93 43.57 39.61
CA LEU A 46 -8.94 44.18 40.51
C LEU A 46 -7.53 43.70 40.17
N LYS A 47 -6.60 44.65 40.05
CA LYS A 47 -5.21 44.43 39.65
C LYS A 47 -4.44 43.68 40.74
N PRO A 48 -3.67 42.62 40.43
CA PRO A 48 -3.06 41.77 41.45
C PRO A 48 -1.92 42.48 42.18
N THR A 49 -2.01 42.51 43.51
CA THR A 49 -0.89 42.69 44.43
C THR A 49 -0.18 41.36 44.63
N SER A 50 1.13 41.30 44.40
CA SER A 50 1.94 40.09 44.65
C SER A 50 1.93 39.71 46.14
N PRO A 51 2.00 38.41 46.48
CA PRO A 51 2.04 37.97 47.87
C PRO A 51 3.39 38.30 48.51
N ASP A 52 3.33 38.87 49.71
CA ASP A 52 4.50 39.12 50.55
C ASP A 52 5.00 37.78 51.14
N VAL A 53 6.19 37.34 50.71
CA VAL A 53 6.80 36.12 51.25
C VAL A 53 7.37 36.45 52.63
N ALA A 54 6.57 36.16 53.65
CA ALA A 54 6.92 36.31 55.05
C ALA A 54 8.12 35.42 55.44
N MET A 55 9.33 35.93 55.22
CA MET A 55 10.58 35.34 55.68
C MET A 55 10.69 35.52 57.20
N ASN A 56 10.10 34.60 57.96
CA ASN A 56 10.11 34.64 59.41
C ASN A 56 11.54 34.44 59.95
N ASN A 57 12.10 35.45 60.60
CA ASN A 57 13.36 35.34 61.33
C ASN A 57 13.26 36.14 62.64
N GLY A 58 13.02 35.44 63.75
CA GLY A 58 13.14 36.03 65.07
C GLY A 58 14.60 36.01 65.55
N ILE A 59 15.04 37.11 66.17
CA ILE A 59 16.04 37.17 67.25
C ILE A 59 15.79 38.47 68.03
N ALA A 60 16.16 38.47 69.32
CA ALA A 60 15.59 39.34 70.33
C ALA A 60 16.24 40.74 70.48
N THR A 61 15.42 41.67 70.98
CA THR A 61 15.75 42.75 71.93
C THR A 61 16.83 43.80 71.63
N ARG A 62 16.33 45.05 71.54
CA ARG A 62 16.71 46.22 72.37
C ARG A 62 17.97 47.03 72.00
N GLY A 63 17.74 48.26 71.53
CA GLY A 63 18.74 49.34 71.52
C GLY A 63 18.25 50.61 70.80
N ARG A 64 18.00 51.71 71.53
CA ARG A 64 17.61 53.01 70.94
C ARG A 64 18.88 53.80 70.57
N THR A 65 18.93 54.41 69.38
CA THR A 65 19.15 55.87 69.10
C THR A 65 19.70 56.14 67.68
N PHE A 66 19.30 57.28 67.12
CA PHE A 66 19.69 57.87 65.83
C PHE A 66 20.59 59.12 66.07
N PRO A 67 21.04 59.90 65.06
CA PRO A 67 21.33 59.64 63.63
C PRO A 67 22.72 60.14 63.17
N THR A 68 23.29 59.67 62.04
CA THR A 68 24.41 60.39 61.33
C THR A 68 24.72 59.96 59.87
N LYS A 69 23.82 59.32 59.09
CA LYS A 69 24.16 58.89 57.70
C LYS A 69 23.08 59.12 56.64
N LEU A 70 22.79 60.38 56.32
CA LEU A 70 21.85 60.76 55.24
C LEU A 70 22.47 60.93 53.83
N LEU A 71 23.79 60.81 53.68
CA LEU A 71 24.48 60.91 52.37
C LEU A 71 24.63 59.58 51.62
N SER A 72 24.34 58.43 52.26
CA SER A 72 24.60 57.10 51.67
C SER A 72 23.40 56.46 50.95
N GLN A 73 22.17 56.97 51.12
CA GLN A 73 20.96 56.34 50.56
C GLN A 73 20.64 56.77 49.11
N ALA A 74 21.01 57.98 48.69
CA ALA A 74 20.72 58.48 47.34
C ALA A 74 21.44 57.69 46.24
N ALA A 75 22.69 57.25 46.48
CA ALA A 75 23.48 56.49 45.52
C ALA A 75 22.90 55.09 45.25
N MET A 76 22.39 54.41 46.29
CA MET A 76 21.78 53.07 46.15
C MET A 76 20.43 53.10 45.42
N ALA A 77 19.64 54.17 45.58
CA ALA A 77 18.38 54.32 44.86
C ALA A 77 18.59 54.48 43.33
N LEU A 78 19.59 55.26 42.92
CA LEU A 78 19.92 55.42 41.49
C LEU A 78 20.47 54.14 40.86
N LEU A 79 21.26 53.35 41.59
CA LEU A 79 21.76 52.06 41.10
C LEU A 79 20.62 51.04 40.87
N LEU A 80 19.60 51.00 41.72
CA LEU A 80 18.46 50.09 41.57
C LEU A 80 17.53 50.50 40.41
N VAL A 81 17.31 51.80 40.19
CA VAL A 81 16.52 52.30 39.05
C VAL A 81 17.27 52.08 37.73
N GLY A 82 18.60 52.33 37.70
CA GLY A 82 19.43 52.07 36.53
C GLY A 82 19.47 50.59 36.13
N ALA A 83 19.66 49.70 37.10
CA ALA A 83 19.69 48.24 36.87
C ALA A 83 18.36 47.72 36.28
N GLY A 84 17.22 48.23 36.76
CA GLY A 84 15.89 47.87 36.25
C GLY A 84 15.70 48.21 34.77
N TRP A 85 16.18 49.38 34.31
CA TRP A 85 16.11 49.76 32.89
C TRP A 85 17.00 48.90 31.99
N SER A 86 18.22 48.57 32.42
CA SER A 86 19.10 47.66 31.65
C SER A 86 18.53 46.24 31.51
N ALA A 87 17.87 45.72 32.55
CA ALA A 87 17.23 44.40 32.50
C ALA A 87 16.04 44.38 31.51
N SER A 88 15.21 45.42 31.49
CA SER A 88 14.13 45.53 30.49
C SER A 88 14.66 45.67 29.06
N TYR A 89 15.77 46.39 28.84
CA TYR A 89 16.34 46.56 27.50
C TYR A 89 17.02 45.29 26.96
N MET A 90 17.66 44.48 27.82
CA MET A 90 18.15 43.15 27.42
C MET A 90 16.99 42.16 27.21
N GLY A 91 15.91 42.28 27.97
CA GLY A 91 14.68 41.50 27.76
C GLY A 91 14.00 41.80 26.42
N THR A 92 13.94 43.06 25.98
CA THR A 92 13.35 43.41 24.67
C THR A 92 14.20 42.93 23.50
N LEU A 93 15.53 42.93 23.61
CA LEU A 93 16.43 42.36 22.59
C LEU A 93 16.23 40.84 22.45
N ALA A 94 16.23 40.09 23.56
CA ALA A 94 15.95 38.65 23.54
C ALA A 94 14.54 38.33 23.02
N ASN A 95 13.55 39.19 23.33
CA ASN A 95 12.19 39.06 22.81
C ASN A 95 12.09 39.39 21.31
N GLN A 96 12.92 40.30 20.78
CA GLN A 96 12.97 40.55 19.33
C GLN A 96 13.49 39.32 18.58
N ASP A 97 14.53 38.65 19.07
CA ASP A 97 14.99 37.38 18.48
C ASP A 97 13.91 36.28 18.53
N ALA A 98 13.12 36.22 19.62
CA ALA A 98 11.98 35.30 19.73
C ALA A 98 10.86 35.64 18.74
N ILE A 99 10.50 36.91 18.59
CA ILE A 99 9.50 37.38 17.62
C ILE A 99 9.97 37.10 16.19
N ARG A 100 11.24 37.38 15.86
CA ARG A 100 11.83 37.04 14.56
C ARG A 100 11.78 35.53 14.26
N ARG A 101 12.01 34.68 15.26
CA ARG A 101 11.87 33.22 15.12
C ARG A 101 10.42 32.84 14.82
N LEU A 102 9.46 33.38 15.58
CA LEU A 102 8.03 33.16 15.35
C LEU A 102 7.55 33.67 13.97
N GLU A 103 8.07 34.81 13.49
CA GLU A 103 7.85 35.31 12.12
C GLU A 103 8.39 34.31 11.08
N THR A 104 9.58 33.74 11.28
CA THR A 104 10.13 32.73 10.34
C THR A 104 9.40 31.38 10.41
N GLU A 105 8.89 30.99 11.57
CA GLU A 105 8.10 29.76 11.74
C GLU A 105 6.69 29.90 11.16
N THR A 106 6.06 31.07 11.29
CA THR A 106 4.78 31.37 10.63
C THR A 106 4.91 31.51 9.12
N ALA A 107 5.99 32.12 8.61
CA ALA A 107 6.26 32.14 7.17
C ALA A 107 6.46 30.71 6.61
N ARG A 108 7.20 29.85 7.31
CA ARG A 108 7.35 28.43 6.95
C ARG A 108 6.04 27.66 7.03
N SER A 109 5.20 27.91 8.04
CA SER A 109 3.92 27.23 8.16
C SER A 109 2.94 27.65 7.06
N GLN A 110 2.95 28.91 6.64
CA GLN A 110 2.20 29.38 5.47
C GLN A 110 2.68 28.72 4.16
N GLU A 111 4.00 28.57 3.96
CA GLU A 111 4.54 27.85 2.80
C GLU A 111 4.10 26.38 2.79
N ILE A 112 4.12 25.70 3.95
CA ILE A 112 3.64 24.32 4.08
C ILE A 112 2.13 24.22 3.77
N LEU A 113 1.31 25.16 4.25
CA LEU A 113 -0.13 25.19 3.97
C LEU A 113 -0.42 25.44 2.48
N ALA A 114 0.32 26.33 1.83
CA ALA A 114 0.18 26.59 0.38
C ALA A 114 0.62 25.39 -0.47
N ARG A 115 1.64 24.64 -0.05
CA ARG A 115 2.00 23.36 -0.66
C ARG A 115 0.90 22.32 -0.46
N LEU A 116 0.40 22.15 0.76
CA LEU A 116 -0.71 21.22 1.04
C LEU A 116 -1.98 21.52 0.24
N SER A 117 -2.35 22.79 0.05
CA SER A 117 -3.51 23.12 -0.82
C SER A 117 -3.25 22.77 -2.28
N THR A 118 -2.04 23.03 -2.78
CA THR A 118 -1.63 22.69 -4.15
C THR A 118 -1.61 21.16 -4.35
N ASP A 119 -1.07 20.41 -3.39
CA ASP A 119 -1.04 18.96 -3.39
C ASP A 119 -2.45 18.35 -3.32
N LEU A 120 -3.37 18.97 -2.55
CA LEU A 120 -4.78 18.56 -2.49
C LEU A 120 -5.53 18.80 -3.80
N ASP A 121 -5.30 19.93 -4.47
CA ASP A 121 -5.89 20.22 -5.78
C ASP A 121 -5.34 19.25 -6.85
N ALA A 122 -4.03 18.97 -6.84
CA ALA A 122 -3.42 17.97 -7.70
C ALA A 122 -3.97 16.56 -7.42
N LEU A 123 -4.14 16.16 -6.15
CA LEU A 123 -4.75 14.89 -5.81
C LEU A 123 -6.19 14.80 -6.32
N ARG A 124 -6.97 15.88 -6.16
CA ARG A 124 -8.34 15.98 -6.64
C ARG A 124 -8.42 15.86 -8.18
N GLU A 125 -7.51 16.50 -8.90
CA GLU A 125 -7.40 16.37 -10.36
C GLU A 125 -7.11 14.92 -10.77
N THR A 126 -6.17 14.24 -10.12
CA THR A 126 -5.88 12.81 -10.40
C THR A 126 -7.06 11.89 -10.10
N VAL A 127 -7.85 12.17 -9.05
CA VAL A 127 -9.07 11.41 -8.72
C VAL A 127 -10.17 11.63 -9.75
N VAL A 128 -10.35 12.86 -10.26
CA VAL A 128 -11.29 13.15 -11.36
C VAL A 128 -10.86 12.43 -12.64
N ALA A 129 -9.59 12.54 -13.02
CA ALA A 129 -9.04 11.84 -14.19
C ALA A 129 -9.20 10.31 -14.09
N PHE A 130 -8.96 9.72 -12.90
CA PHE A 130 -9.17 8.28 -12.68
C PHE A 130 -10.64 7.89 -12.83
N LYS A 131 -11.56 8.70 -12.30
CA LYS A 131 -13.00 8.49 -12.40
C LYS A 131 -13.51 8.61 -13.85
N ASP A 132 -12.97 9.54 -14.63
CA ASP A 132 -13.31 9.68 -16.05
C ASP A 132 -12.79 8.50 -16.89
N ILE A 133 -11.60 7.98 -16.55
CA ILE A 133 -11.07 6.74 -17.14
C ILE A 133 -11.97 5.55 -16.76
N GLU A 134 -12.40 5.42 -15.51
CA GLU A 134 -13.29 4.36 -15.04
C GLU A 134 -14.67 4.41 -15.73
N HIS A 135 -15.27 5.61 -15.88
CA HIS A 135 -16.50 5.79 -16.64
C HIS A 135 -16.32 5.41 -18.11
N THR A 136 -15.22 5.83 -18.75
CA THR A 136 -14.93 5.52 -20.16
C THR A 136 -14.70 4.02 -20.37
N ALA A 137 -13.96 3.37 -19.48
CA ALA A 137 -13.72 1.92 -19.47
C ALA A 137 -15.00 1.12 -19.20
N SER A 138 -15.87 1.61 -18.31
CA SER A 138 -17.17 0.99 -18.02
C SER A 138 -18.13 1.10 -19.21
N THR A 139 -18.19 2.26 -19.87
CA THR A 139 -19.02 2.47 -21.06
C THR A 139 -18.53 1.67 -22.26
N SER A 140 -17.22 1.61 -22.51
CA SER A 140 -16.66 0.74 -23.57
C SER A 140 -16.94 -0.74 -23.28
N SER A 141 -16.69 -1.21 -22.06
CA SER A 141 -17.02 -2.58 -21.63
C SER A 141 -18.51 -2.91 -21.78
N ALA A 142 -19.41 -1.95 -21.53
CA ALA A 142 -20.85 -2.13 -21.76
C ALA A 142 -21.18 -2.26 -23.26
N SER A 143 -20.54 -1.45 -24.11
CA SER A 143 -20.71 -1.52 -25.57
C SER A 143 -20.11 -2.79 -26.19
N GLU A 144 -19.01 -3.31 -25.64
CA GLU A 144 -18.47 -4.61 -26.04
C GLU A 144 -19.41 -5.75 -25.66
N ARG A 145 -20.03 -5.68 -24.47
CA ARG A 145 -21.05 -6.65 -24.04
C ARG A 145 -22.29 -6.63 -24.95
N THR A 146 -22.79 -5.47 -25.36
CA THR A 146 -23.92 -5.43 -26.31
C THR A 146 -23.53 -5.98 -27.69
N MET A 147 -22.34 -5.66 -28.20
CA MET A 147 -21.84 -6.27 -29.45
C MET A 147 -21.61 -7.78 -29.35
N LEU A 148 -21.18 -8.29 -28.19
CA LEU A 148 -21.05 -9.74 -27.96
C LEU A 148 -22.42 -10.43 -27.93
N THR A 149 -23.42 -9.83 -27.26
CA THR A 149 -24.80 -10.34 -27.28
C THR A 149 -25.37 -10.36 -28.70
N GLU A 150 -25.21 -9.29 -29.48
CA GLU A 150 -25.66 -9.22 -30.88
C GLU A 150 -24.95 -10.26 -31.76
N LYS A 151 -23.64 -10.50 -31.54
CA LYS A 151 -22.90 -11.58 -32.21
C LYS A 151 -23.40 -12.96 -31.82
N ILE A 152 -23.76 -13.19 -30.55
CA ILE A 152 -24.33 -14.46 -30.07
C ILE A 152 -25.71 -14.69 -30.69
N GLU A 153 -26.57 -13.68 -30.74
CA GLU A 153 -27.88 -13.76 -31.37
C GLU A 153 -27.77 -14.03 -32.88
N ARG A 154 -26.85 -13.33 -33.57
CA ARG A 154 -26.57 -13.55 -34.99
C ARG A 154 -26.00 -14.95 -35.26
N LEU A 155 -25.17 -15.48 -34.36
CA LEU A 155 -24.68 -16.86 -34.43
C LEU A 155 -25.82 -17.86 -34.22
N ALA A 156 -26.70 -17.64 -33.24
CA ALA A 156 -27.86 -18.49 -32.98
C ALA A 156 -28.80 -18.57 -34.20
N ILE A 157 -29.10 -17.43 -34.83
CA ILE A 157 -29.86 -17.38 -36.09
C ILE A 157 -29.13 -18.14 -37.20
N SER A 158 -27.81 -17.96 -37.33
CA SER A 158 -27.01 -18.68 -38.35
C SER A 158 -26.87 -20.18 -38.12
N LEU A 159 -27.18 -20.68 -36.90
CA LEU A 159 -27.14 -22.10 -36.51
C LEU A 159 -28.50 -22.80 -36.65
N ASP A 160 -29.60 -22.06 -36.59
CA ASP A 160 -30.94 -22.57 -36.90
C ASP A 160 -31.07 -23.00 -38.38
N GLU A 161 -30.41 -22.27 -39.28
CA GLU A 161 -30.46 -22.54 -40.72
C GLU A 161 -29.77 -23.86 -41.15
N PRO A 162 -28.56 -24.25 -40.66
CA PRO A 162 -28.03 -25.59 -40.84
C PRO A 162 -28.81 -26.65 -40.04
N GLY A 163 -29.40 -26.33 -38.88
CA GLY A 163 -30.31 -27.24 -38.17
C GLY A 163 -31.47 -27.71 -39.05
N LYS A 164 -32.15 -26.76 -39.72
CA LYS A 164 -33.20 -27.04 -40.71
C LYS A 164 -32.69 -27.85 -41.91
N LYS A 165 -31.44 -27.62 -42.37
CA LYS A 165 -30.80 -28.39 -43.45
C LYS A 165 -30.47 -29.82 -43.00
N LEU A 166 -30.09 -30.04 -41.74
CA LEU A 166 -29.84 -31.37 -41.17
C LEU A 166 -31.15 -32.17 -41.10
N SER A 167 -32.23 -31.63 -40.54
CA SER A 167 -33.54 -32.31 -40.54
C SER A 167 -34.07 -32.59 -41.95
N ALA A 168 -33.78 -31.72 -42.92
CA ALA A 168 -34.09 -31.97 -44.33
C ALA A 168 -33.23 -33.07 -44.96
N LEU A 169 -31.98 -33.26 -44.51
CA LEU A 169 -31.10 -34.35 -44.93
C LEU A 169 -31.52 -35.68 -44.29
N GLU A 170 -31.80 -35.67 -42.99
CA GLU A 170 -32.33 -36.80 -42.21
C GLU A 170 -33.63 -37.31 -42.83
N GLY A 171 -34.59 -36.42 -43.09
CA GLY A 171 -35.82 -36.77 -43.80
C GLY A 171 -35.63 -37.17 -45.28
N ARG A 172 -34.44 -37.03 -45.87
CA ARG A 172 -34.08 -37.63 -47.17
C ARG A 172 -33.39 -38.99 -46.98
N LEU A 173 -32.59 -39.15 -45.93
CA LEU A 173 -31.96 -40.42 -45.56
C LEU A 173 -33.02 -41.47 -45.21
N ASP A 174 -33.98 -41.13 -44.36
CA ASP A 174 -35.11 -42.01 -43.99
C ASP A 174 -35.94 -42.46 -45.22
N ARG A 175 -36.12 -41.58 -46.21
CA ARG A 175 -36.72 -41.92 -47.52
C ARG A 175 -35.84 -42.85 -48.37
N MET A 176 -34.52 -42.70 -48.32
CA MET A 176 -33.61 -43.63 -49.00
C MET A 176 -33.57 -44.98 -48.27
N GLU A 177 -33.56 -45.01 -46.94
CA GLU A 177 -33.57 -46.23 -46.14
C GLU A 177 -34.87 -47.01 -46.30
N SER A 178 -36.03 -46.36 -46.25
CA SER A 178 -37.32 -47.01 -46.53
C SER A 178 -37.43 -47.52 -47.97
N GLN A 179 -36.86 -46.81 -48.95
CA GLN A 179 -36.78 -47.29 -50.33
C GLN A 179 -35.81 -48.48 -50.47
N ILE A 180 -34.64 -48.43 -49.81
CA ILE A 180 -33.69 -49.55 -49.76
C ILE A 180 -34.35 -50.77 -49.10
N LEU A 181 -34.97 -50.63 -47.93
CA LEU A 181 -35.68 -51.71 -47.24
C LEU A 181 -36.80 -52.30 -48.10
N THR A 182 -37.53 -51.48 -48.86
CA THR A 182 -38.55 -51.94 -49.81
C THR A 182 -37.94 -52.74 -50.96
N THR A 183 -36.83 -52.27 -51.54
CA THR A 183 -36.11 -53.03 -52.58
C THR A 183 -35.47 -54.31 -52.04
N LEU A 184 -34.94 -54.29 -50.81
CA LEU A 184 -34.33 -55.43 -50.15
C LEU A 184 -35.39 -56.49 -49.80
N ALA A 185 -36.58 -56.07 -49.35
CA ALA A 185 -37.72 -56.96 -49.15
C ALA A 185 -38.15 -57.63 -50.47
N GLY A 186 -38.08 -56.92 -51.59
CA GLY A 186 -38.28 -57.49 -52.94
C GLY A 186 -37.16 -58.43 -53.40
N LEU A 187 -35.95 -58.31 -52.86
CA LEU A 187 -34.81 -59.21 -53.14
C LEU A 187 -34.78 -60.44 -52.23
N ASN A 188 -35.41 -60.38 -51.04
CA ASN A 188 -35.37 -61.42 -50.02
C ASN A 188 -36.23 -62.66 -50.32
N THR A 189 -36.77 -62.81 -51.54
CA THR A 189 -37.40 -64.05 -52.02
C THR A 189 -36.39 -65.04 -52.61
N ARG A 190 -35.09 -64.76 -52.57
CA ARG A 190 -34.03 -65.67 -53.02
C ARG A 190 -33.22 -66.23 -51.84
N PRO A 191 -33.24 -67.55 -51.58
CA PRO A 191 -32.61 -68.13 -50.40
C PRO A 191 -31.07 -68.05 -50.46
N ALA A 192 -30.47 -67.76 -49.30
CA ALA A 192 -29.04 -67.57 -49.12
C ALA A 192 -28.25 -68.89 -48.91
N THR A 193 -26.92 -68.81 -48.99
CA THR A 193 -26.00 -69.88 -48.56
C THR A 193 -24.96 -69.26 -47.62
N PRO A 194 -24.66 -69.84 -46.43
CA PRO A 194 -23.93 -69.14 -45.38
C PRO A 194 -22.46 -69.58 -45.20
N VAL A 195 -21.58 -68.66 -44.80
CA VAL A 195 -20.32 -68.94 -44.08
C VAL A 195 -20.10 -67.84 -43.02
N ALA A 196 -19.56 -68.22 -41.85
CA ALA A 196 -19.49 -67.41 -40.63
C ALA A 196 -18.05 -66.89 -40.30
N PRO A 197 -17.89 -65.90 -39.39
CA PRO A 197 -16.62 -65.27 -39.01
C PRO A 197 -15.99 -65.96 -37.76
N PRO A 198 -14.80 -65.57 -37.21
CA PRO A 198 -14.51 -64.30 -36.50
C PRO A 198 -13.12 -63.71 -36.91
N ALA A 199 -12.38 -62.82 -36.22
CA ALA A 199 -12.51 -62.21 -34.88
C ALA A 199 -11.82 -60.82 -34.74
N THR A 200 -12.39 -59.98 -33.87
CA THR A 200 -11.78 -59.17 -32.80
C THR A 200 -10.25 -59.03 -32.69
N GLU A 201 -9.76 -57.79 -32.61
CA GLU A 201 -8.94 -57.35 -31.47
C GLU A 201 -9.10 -55.84 -31.19
N ALA A 202 -9.01 -55.44 -29.93
CA ALA A 202 -9.33 -54.10 -29.46
C ALA A 202 -8.22 -53.52 -28.58
N ALA A 203 -8.03 -52.20 -28.68
CA ALA A 203 -7.53 -51.30 -27.63
C ALA A 203 -6.33 -51.77 -26.78
N ALA A 204 -5.12 -51.40 -27.22
CA ALA A 204 -4.02 -51.07 -26.30
C ALA A 204 -3.81 -49.54 -26.31
N ARG A 205 -4.19 -48.89 -25.22
CA ARG A 205 -4.05 -47.44 -25.02
C ARG A 205 -2.66 -47.17 -24.43
N GLU A 206 -1.64 -47.06 -25.28
CA GLU A 206 -0.28 -46.74 -24.82
C GLU A 206 -0.19 -45.35 -24.18
N GLU A 207 0.70 -45.27 -23.20
CA GLU A 207 0.81 -44.15 -22.26
C GLU A 207 1.29 -42.86 -22.93
N ALA A 208 0.85 -41.72 -22.39
CA ALA A 208 1.34 -40.41 -22.81
C ALA A 208 2.86 -40.34 -22.58
N PRO A 209 3.67 -40.04 -23.61
CA PRO A 209 5.12 -39.97 -23.44
C PRO A 209 5.47 -38.77 -22.55
N ALA A 210 6.10 -39.05 -21.41
CA ALA A 210 6.63 -38.01 -20.53
C ALA A 210 7.53 -37.06 -21.34
N PRO A 211 7.30 -35.74 -21.29
CA PRO A 211 8.04 -34.80 -22.12
C PRO A 211 9.51 -34.82 -21.71
N LYS A 212 10.36 -35.28 -22.64
CA LYS A 212 11.82 -35.26 -22.51
C LYS A 212 12.24 -33.82 -22.23
N PRO A 213 13.13 -33.54 -21.26
CA PRO A 213 13.57 -32.19 -20.98
C PRO A 213 14.38 -31.66 -22.17
N VAL A 214 13.71 -30.95 -23.06
CA VAL A 214 14.33 -30.17 -24.12
C VAL A 214 15.30 -29.22 -23.42
N LYS A 215 16.54 -29.14 -23.93
CA LYS A 215 17.56 -28.20 -23.46
C LYS A 215 17.11 -26.78 -23.79
N SER A 216 16.22 -26.27 -22.96
CA SER A 216 15.77 -24.89 -22.91
C SER A 216 16.95 -24.07 -22.41
N GLU A 217 17.32 -23.04 -23.16
CA GLU A 217 18.39 -22.13 -22.73
C GLU A 217 17.87 -21.18 -21.64
N PRO A 218 18.75 -20.64 -20.78
CA PRO A 218 18.37 -19.59 -19.85
C PRO A 218 17.97 -18.34 -20.65
N VAL A 219 16.77 -17.82 -20.41
CA VAL A 219 16.29 -16.63 -21.12
C VAL A 219 17.07 -15.40 -20.64
N ASP A 220 17.86 -14.80 -21.52
CA ASP A 220 18.70 -13.66 -21.16
C ASP A 220 17.87 -12.39 -20.83
N GLY A 221 18.37 -11.60 -19.90
CA GLY A 221 17.72 -10.38 -19.42
C GLY A 221 16.47 -10.59 -18.58
N TRP A 222 16.13 -11.81 -18.17
CA TRP A 222 15.00 -12.10 -17.28
C TRP A 222 15.46 -12.78 -15.98
N VAL A 223 14.92 -12.33 -14.85
CA VAL A 223 15.32 -12.82 -13.52
C VAL A 223 14.08 -13.12 -12.69
N LEU A 224 13.97 -14.35 -12.19
CA LEU A 224 12.96 -14.71 -11.21
C LEU A 224 13.31 -14.05 -9.86
N ARG A 225 12.39 -13.22 -9.35
CA ARG A 225 12.49 -12.54 -8.04
C ARG A 225 11.95 -13.43 -6.93
N GLU A 226 10.70 -13.86 -7.08
CA GLU A 226 9.91 -14.51 -6.04
C GLU A 226 8.86 -15.44 -6.67
N VAL A 227 8.36 -16.41 -5.90
CA VAL A 227 7.26 -17.32 -6.28
C VAL A 227 6.36 -17.50 -5.07
N TYR A 228 5.07 -17.23 -5.22
CA TYR A 228 4.04 -17.33 -4.19
C TYR A 228 2.74 -17.86 -4.81
N ASP A 229 1.98 -18.69 -4.09
CA ASP A 229 0.62 -19.12 -4.43
C ASP A 229 0.35 -19.59 -5.89
N GLY A 230 1.37 -20.13 -6.56
CA GLY A 230 1.29 -20.57 -7.97
C GLY A 230 1.55 -19.48 -9.01
N ALA A 231 1.88 -18.26 -8.58
CA ALA A 231 2.39 -17.16 -9.39
C ALA A 231 3.90 -16.97 -9.19
N ALA A 232 4.55 -16.36 -10.18
CA ALA A 232 5.96 -16.00 -10.18
C ALA A 232 6.13 -14.52 -10.50
N LEU A 233 6.96 -13.83 -9.71
CA LEU A 233 7.33 -12.44 -9.91
C LEU A 233 8.66 -12.38 -10.66
N VAL A 234 8.66 -11.82 -11.87
CA VAL A 234 9.81 -11.83 -12.78
C VAL A 234 10.23 -10.41 -13.16
N GLU A 235 11.52 -10.10 -13.03
CA GLU A 235 12.12 -8.82 -13.44
C GLU A 235 12.66 -8.93 -14.88
N ASN A 236 12.23 -8.02 -15.75
CA ASN A 236 12.77 -7.81 -17.10
C ASN A 236 14.06 -6.94 -17.04
N ARG A 237 14.90 -6.97 -18.07
CA ARG A 237 16.14 -6.19 -18.24
C ARG A 237 15.98 -4.70 -17.92
N ASN A 238 14.80 -4.14 -18.15
CA ASN A 238 14.45 -2.74 -17.85
C ASN A 238 14.00 -2.52 -16.38
N ARG A 239 14.29 -3.47 -15.47
CA ARG A 239 13.88 -3.50 -14.05
C ARG A 239 12.37 -3.41 -13.78
N ARG A 240 11.54 -3.74 -14.78
CA ARG A 240 10.09 -3.86 -14.60
C ARG A 240 9.76 -5.24 -14.08
N LEU A 241 8.96 -5.28 -13.02
CA LEU A 241 8.42 -6.53 -12.46
C LEU A 241 7.13 -6.90 -13.19
N TYR A 242 6.96 -8.20 -13.42
CA TYR A 242 5.79 -8.81 -14.02
C TYR A 242 5.36 -9.98 -13.13
N GLU A 243 4.10 -9.99 -12.71
CA GLU A 243 3.47 -11.14 -12.07
C GLU A 243 2.96 -12.08 -13.16
N VAL A 244 3.25 -13.38 -13.01
CA VAL A 244 3.03 -14.36 -14.08
C VAL A 244 2.49 -15.68 -13.51
N MET A 245 1.53 -16.29 -14.18
CA MET A 245 0.97 -17.60 -13.83
C MET A 245 1.12 -18.59 -15.01
N PRO A 246 1.06 -19.92 -14.77
CA PRO A 246 1.00 -20.92 -15.82
C PRO A 246 -0.12 -20.63 -16.84
N GLY A 247 0.19 -20.77 -18.12
CA GLY A 247 -0.70 -20.39 -19.23
C GLY A 247 -0.66 -18.91 -19.62
N GLY A 248 -0.13 -18.02 -18.76
CA GLY A 248 0.07 -16.60 -19.05
C GLY A 248 1.07 -16.34 -20.18
N VAL A 249 1.13 -15.10 -20.66
CA VAL A 249 2.02 -14.68 -21.77
C VAL A 249 2.90 -13.52 -21.31
N LEU A 250 4.21 -13.66 -21.49
CA LEU A 250 5.21 -12.70 -21.07
C LEU A 250 5.87 -12.03 -22.30
N PRO A 251 5.97 -10.70 -22.35
CA PRO A 251 6.45 -10.00 -23.55
C PRO A 251 7.91 -10.37 -23.83
N GLY A 252 8.20 -10.81 -25.06
CA GLY A 252 9.53 -11.26 -25.48
C GLY A 252 9.84 -12.73 -25.15
N VAL A 253 9.40 -13.23 -23.99
CA VAL A 253 9.67 -14.62 -23.56
C VAL A 253 8.64 -15.63 -24.05
N GLY A 254 7.39 -15.21 -24.31
CA GLY A 254 6.34 -16.09 -24.84
C GLY A 254 5.42 -16.64 -23.75
N ARG A 255 4.77 -17.79 -24.01
CA ARG A 255 3.84 -18.41 -23.06
C ARG A 255 4.60 -19.10 -21.93
N ILE A 256 4.08 -18.98 -20.71
CA ILE A 256 4.54 -19.75 -19.55
C ILE A 256 3.85 -21.11 -19.55
N GLU A 257 4.63 -22.17 -19.59
CA GLU A 257 4.13 -23.55 -19.54
C GLU A 257 3.88 -23.98 -18.10
N ALA A 258 4.87 -23.77 -17.22
CA ALA A 258 4.82 -24.18 -15.83
C ALA A 258 5.76 -23.34 -14.95
N ILE A 259 5.48 -23.31 -13.65
CA ILE A 259 6.41 -22.82 -12.62
C ILE A 259 6.83 -24.03 -11.81
N GLU A 260 8.08 -24.45 -11.94
CA GLU A 260 8.60 -25.69 -11.33
C GLU A 260 9.84 -25.41 -10.47
N ARG A 261 10.12 -26.32 -9.53
CA ARG A 261 11.27 -26.19 -8.64
C ARG A 261 12.38 -27.15 -9.05
N ARG A 262 13.38 -26.63 -9.78
CA ARG A 262 14.58 -27.39 -10.18
C ARG A 262 15.57 -27.46 -9.02
N GLY A 263 15.33 -28.42 -8.13
CA GLY A 263 16.13 -28.64 -6.91
C GLY A 263 15.87 -27.57 -5.86
N ALA A 264 16.89 -26.84 -5.43
CA ALA A 264 16.73 -25.77 -4.45
C ALA A 264 16.00 -24.53 -5.01
N ARG A 265 16.09 -24.29 -6.33
CA ARG A 265 15.69 -23.04 -6.99
C ARG A 265 14.38 -23.19 -7.75
N TRP A 266 13.57 -22.13 -7.74
CA TRP A 266 12.42 -22.00 -8.63
C TRP A 266 12.87 -21.62 -10.04
N VAL A 267 12.11 -22.10 -11.03
CA VAL A 267 12.34 -21.89 -12.45
C VAL A 267 10.98 -21.77 -13.16
N VAL A 268 10.82 -20.72 -13.96
CA VAL A 268 9.65 -20.55 -14.82
C VAL A 268 9.98 -21.15 -16.19
N VAL A 269 9.21 -22.15 -16.63
CA VAL A 269 9.35 -22.77 -17.95
C VAL A 269 8.46 -22.03 -18.94
N THR A 270 9.01 -21.70 -20.09
CA THR A 270 8.37 -20.89 -21.13
C THR A 270 8.67 -21.48 -22.51
N ASP A 271 7.84 -21.16 -23.51
CA ASP A 271 7.99 -21.72 -24.87
C ASP A 271 9.39 -21.49 -25.50
N LYS A 272 10.09 -20.42 -25.13
CA LYS A 272 11.46 -20.10 -25.59
C LYS A 272 12.60 -20.60 -24.70
N GLY A 273 12.34 -21.04 -23.49
CA GLY A 273 13.43 -21.32 -22.54
C GLY A 273 12.98 -21.40 -21.08
N PHE A 274 13.92 -21.19 -20.16
CA PHE A 274 13.60 -21.10 -18.74
C PHE A 274 14.14 -19.84 -18.08
N ILE A 275 13.41 -19.30 -17.12
CA ILE A 275 13.81 -18.15 -16.31
C ILE A 275 14.17 -18.64 -14.91
N GLY A 276 15.41 -18.41 -14.49
CA GLY A 276 15.91 -18.80 -13.17
C GLY A 276 16.11 -17.62 -12.22
N THR A 277 16.40 -17.92 -10.96
CA THR A 277 16.93 -16.93 -10.01
C THR A 277 18.34 -16.51 -10.44
N TYR A 278 18.73 -15.27 -10.14
CA TYR A 278 20.08 -14.74 -10.38
C TYR A 278 21.16 -15.57 -9.64
N ARG A 279 22.43 -15.46 -10.07
CA ARG A 279 23.61 -16.02 -9.39
C ARG A 279 24.40 -14.94 -8.66
#